data_AF-U6M372-F1
#
_entry.id   AF-U6M372-F1
#
_cell.length_a   1.000
_cell.length_b   1.000
_cell.length_c   1.000
_cell.angle_alpha   90.00
_cell.angle_beta   90.00
_cell.angle_gamma   90.00
#
_symmetry.space_group_name_H-M   'P 1'
#
loop_
_entity.id
_entity.type
_entity.pdbx_description
1 polymer ?
#
loop_
_entity_poly.entity_id
_entity_poly.type
_entity_poly.pdbx_seq_one_letter_code
_entity_poly.pdbx_strand_id
1 'polypeptide(L)'
;MWHKVEESFSLKPKVTVLEAELQSYLEAINDVREVDGLNLPKFTVASGKQRLRLKKAISPSTAYEDALYNMTCAEIDASSIDPVVEGEYTIIYAVKDDKIPPTPEEAVNFWKTGYDKLGPGVPPAFSLKGDMRDEAVDGGIYYNSAVAGFASLMVDTGRTIRCYSATGCGKAALICFLSEPTLVEGKKPISDDTWEKIVALANKIQVAKREEKDNCLKEINEFRTQDSLGLSAFVAKTPTSTDATDEEVAKYDAEELAKVVTCDGLKAGNASILISSNKRSVMYYSGSSSTCANAVTEWKKGYEKFKDVAFPPKYTSSEDIYKTGAATNFISLVSEGEETVARCYTVTNCSEEGLVCVLEPAVFEEGKLPIKVVTWKKVTKTLGNGVSAPSVHGILLSSMLVVVGLFALNL
;
A
#
# COMPACT_ATOMS: atom_id res chain seq x y z
N MET A 1 -44.16 4.48 -21.38
CA MET A 1 -44.73 3.16 -21.70
C MET A 1 -43.70 2.31 -22.41
N TRP A 2 -43.12 2.79 -23.51
CA TRP A 2 -42.01 2.14 -24.23
C TRP A 2 -40.82 1.73 -23.35
N HIS A 3 -40.32 2.61 -22.48
CA HIS A 3 -39.23 2.26 -21.55
C HIS A 3 -39.52 1.03 -20.69
N LYS A 4 -40.75 0.89 -20.17
CA LYS A 4 -41.14 -0.30 -19.38
C LYS A 4 -41.24 -1.57 -20.22
N VAL A 5 -41.55 -1.42 -21.51
CA VAL A 5 -41.53 -2.55 -22.46
C VAL A 5 -40.07 -2.95 -22.70
N GLU A 6 -39.18 -1.99 -22.96
CA GLU A 6 -37.74 -2.24 -23.14
C GLU A 6 -37.08 -2.87 -21.89
N GLU A 7 -37.45 -2.41 -20.68
CA GLU A 7 -37.07 -3.05 -19.41
C GLU A 7 -37.51 -4.53 -19.35
N SER A 8 -38.74 -4.84 -19.78
CA SER A 8 -39.26 -6.21 -19.75
C SER A 8 -38.57 -7.17 -20.73
N PHE A 9 -37.91 -6.62 -21.76
CA PHE A 9 -37.08 -7.36 -22.71
C PHE A 9 -35.58 -7.29 -22.35
N SER A 10 -35.20 -6.75 -21.18
CA SER A 10 -33.81 -6.58 -20.76
C SER A 10 -32.95 -5.78 -21.76
N LEU A 11 -33.57 -4.87 -22.51
CA LEU A 11 -32.86 -3.94 -23.40
C LEU A 11 -32.38 -2.72 -22.63
N LYS A 12 -33.14 -2.31 -21.61
CA LYS A 12 -32.82 -1.22 -20.70
C LYS A 12 -32.78 -1.69 -19.25
N PRO A 13 -31.89 -1.10 -18.42
CA PRO A 13 -31.87 -1.40 -17.00
C PRO A 13 -33.12 -0.86 -16.31
N LYS A 14 -33.51 -1.55 -15.24
CA LYS A 14 -34.36 -0.99 -14.20
C LYS A 14 -33.50 -0.11 -13.30
N VAL A 15 -33.72 1.20 -13.39
CA VAL A 15 -32.99 2.22 -12.61
C VAL A 15 -33.76 2.59 -11.34
N THR A 16 -33.09 2.57 -10.18
CA THR A 16 -33.67 2.98 -8.90
C THR A 16 -32.78 4.03 -8.22
N VAL A 17 -33.38 5.06 -7.65
CA VAL A 17 -32.66 6.11 -6.91
C VAL A 17 -32.21 5.57 -5.55
N LEU A 18 -30.96 5.81 -5.17
CA LEU A 18 -30.39 5.31 -3.91
C LEU A 18 -30.62 6.25 -2.71
N GLU A 19 -31.81 6.82 -2.51
CA GLU A 19 -32.00 7.90 -1.50
C GLU A 19 -31.61 7.50 -0.06
N ALA A 20 -32.01 6.31 0.38
CA ALA A 20 -31.75 5.85 1.75
C ALA A 20 -30.29 5.38 1.96
N GLU A 21 -29.63 4.93 0.89
CA GLU A 21 -28.28 4.37 0.93
C GLU A 21 -27.22 5.36 0.46
N LEU A 22 -27.60 6.47 -0.18
CA LEU A 22 -26.66 7.46 -0.74
C LEU A 22 -25.69 7.99 0.30
N GLN A 23 -26.12 8.10 1.56
CA GLN A 23 -25.27 8.55 2.65
C GLN A 23 -24.07 7.61 2.88
N SER A 24 -24.25 6.29 2.80
CA SER A 24 -23.13 5.34 3.00
C SER A 24 -22.17 5.34 1.82
N TYR A 25 -22.66 5.53 0.58
CA TYR A 25 -21.79 5.78 -0.58
C TYR A 25 -21.01 7.08 -0.44
N LEU A 26 -21.65 8.14 0.06
CA LEU A 26 -21.01 9.43 0.25
C LEU A 26 -19.93 9.37 1.33
N GLU A 27 -20.20 8.66 2.42
CA GLU A 27 -19.22 8.39 3.48
C GLU A 27 -18.01 7.64 2.91
N ALA A 28 -18.21 6.51 2.22
CA ALA A 28 -17.12 5.74 1.63
C ALA A 28 -16.29 6.54 0.61
N ILE A 29 -16.92 7.44 -0.17
CA ILE A 29 -16.22 8.33 -1.10
C ILE A 29 -15.42 9.39 -0.33
N ASN A 30 -16.02 10.01 0.69
CA ASN A 30 -15.36 11.07 1.47
C ASN A 30 -14.23 10.52 2.35
N ASP A 31 -14.34 9.30 2.86
CA ASP A 31 -13.27 8.63 3.62
C ASP A 31 -11.98 8.54 2.80
N VAL A 32 -12.09 8.34 1.48
CA VAL A 32 -10.94 8.32 0.58
C VAL A 32 -10.37 9.72 0.33
N ARG A 33 -11.25 10.72 0.21
CA ARG A 33 -10.87 12.12 -0.05
C ARG A 33 -10.21 12.80 1.15
N GLU A 34 -10.60 12.38 2.35
CA GLU A 34 -10.19 12.99 3.62
C GLU A 34 -9.01 12.28 4.29
N VAL A 35 -8.41 11.28 3.64
CA VAL A 35 -7.19 10.64 4.16
C VAL A 35 -6.13 11.70 4.49
N ASP A 36 -5.53 11.58 5.68
CA ASP A 36 -4.46 12.46 6.16
C ASP A 36 -3.33 12.57 5.12
N GLY A 37 -3.11 13.79 4.63
CA GLY A 37 -2.14 14.10 3.58
C GLY A 37 -2.78 14.46 2.24
N LEU A 38 -4.02 14.02 1.99
CA LEU A 38 -4.81 14.39 0.81
C LEU A 38 -5.72 15.59 1.11
N ASN A 39 -6.54 15.50 2.16
CA ASN A 39 -7.40 16.59 2.67
C ASN A 39 -8.27 17.28 1.60
N LEU A 40 -8.84 16.52 0.67
CA LEU A 40 -9.68 17.08 -0.39
C LEU A 40 -11.05 17.51 0.16
N PRO A 41 -11.68 18.56 -0.40
CA PRO A 41 -13.02 18.98 0.00
C PRO A 41 -14.05 17.85 -0.17
N LYS A 42 -14.91 17.64 0.83
CA LYS A 42 -15.94 16.60 0.79
C LYS A 42 -16.91 16.79 -0.38
N PHE A 43 -17.41 15.69 -0.88
CA PHE A 43 -18.62 15.67 -1.70
C PHE A 43 -19.85 15.76 -0.82
N THR A 44 -20.95 16.24 -1.41
CA THR A 44 -22.24 16.38 -0.73
C THR A 44 -23.39 15.80 -1.56
N VAL A 45 -24.53 15.56 -0.94
CA VAL A 45 -25.74 15.13 -1.65
C VAL A 45 -26.32 16.31 -2.44
N ALA A 46 -26.66 16.09 -3.71
CA ALA A 46 -27.32 17.12 -4.50
C ALA A 46 -28.72 17.45 -3.96
N SER A 47 -28.94 18.69 -3.54
CA SER A 47 -30.21 19.17 -3.00
C SER A 47 -31.15 19.60 -4.13
N GLY A 48 -32.13 18.76 -4.47
CA GLY A 48 -33.18 19.10 -5.45
C GLY A 48 -34.36 18.14 -5.36
N LYS A 49 -35.59 18.63 -5.53
CA LYS A 49 -36.82 17.82 -5.38
C LYS A 49 -36.85 16.63 -6.36
N GLN A 50 -36.61 15.43 -5.82
CA GLN A 50 -36.36 14.13 -6.46
C GLN A 50 -37.55 13.42 -7.13
N ARG A 51 -38.66 14.10 -7.43
CA ARG A 51 -39.73 13.40 -8.16
C ARG A 51 -39.38 13.38 -9.64
N LEU A 52 -38.95 12.22 -10.16
CA LEU A 52 -39.14 11.84 -11.57
C LEU A 52 -40.54 12.31 -11.96
N ARG A 53 -40.61 13.40 -12.71
CA ARG A 53 -41.83 14.19 -12.88
C ARG A 53 -42.81 13.43 -13.75
N LEU A 54 -43.59 12.54 -13.15
CA LEU A 54 -44.56 11.74 -13.90
C LEU A 54 -45.82 12.52 -14.33
N LYS A 55 -45.98 13.81 -14.00
CA LYS A 55 -47.14 14.60 -14.46
C LYS A 55 -46.84 16.09 -14.68
N LYS A 56 -46.97 16.51 -15.96
CA LYS A 56 -47.71 17.70 -16.43
C LYS A 56 -47.12 19.13 -16.27
N ALA A 57 -45.81 19.29 -16.15
CA ALA A 57 -45.17 20.61 -16.38
C ALA A 57 -44.08 20.48 -17.45
N ILE A 58 -44.20 21.26 -18.53
CA ILE A 58 -43.26 21.37 -19.67
C ILE A 58 -41.99 22.09 -19.16
N SER A 59 -41.22 21.44 -18.30
CA SER A 59 -39.81 21.78 -18.15
C SER A 59 -39.01 20.75 -18.95
N PRO A 60 -37.98 21.18 -19.70
CA PRO A 60 -37.09 20.24 -20.37
C PRO A 60 -36.49 19.26 -19.35
N SER A 61 -36.25 18.03 -19.78
CA SER A 61 -35.43 17.06 -19.06
C SER A 61 -34.06 17.65 -18.78
N THR A 62 -33.42 17.20 -17.71
CA THR A 62 -32.03 17.54 -17.43
C THR A 62 -31.09 16.57 -18.17
N ALA A 63 -29.86 17.00 -18.49
CA ALA A 63 -28.90 16.17 -19.22
C ALA A 63 -28.63 14.81 -18.55
N TYR A 64 -28.59 14.76 -17.21
CA TYR A 64 -28.42 13.50 -16.48
C TYR A 64 -29.65 12.58 -16.56
N GLU A 65 -30.87 13.13 -16.63
CA GLU A 65 -32.10 12.35 -16.81
C GLU A 65 -32.14 11.71 -18.19
N ASP A 66 -31.71 12.46 -19.21
CA ASP A 66 -31.62 11.95 -20.58
C ASP A 66 -30.52 10.89 -20.71
N ALA A 67 -29.37 11.08 -20.07
CA ALA A 67 -28.32 10.05 -20.00
C ALA A 67 -28.82 8.75 -19.33
N LEU A 68 -29.53 8.84 -18.20
CA LEU A 68 -30.14 7.68 -17.55
C LEU A 68 -31.17 6.99 -18.43
N TYR A 69 -32.02 7.76 -19.11
CA TYR A 69 -33.08 7.23 -19.96
C TYR A 69 -32.54 6.50 -21.20
N ASN A 70 -31.42 6.97 -21.74
CA ASN A 70 -30.81 6.41 -22.96
C ASN A 70 -29.89 5.23 -22.68
N MET A 71 -29.55 4.98 -21.42
CA MET A 71 -28.68 3.88 -21.01
C MET A 71 -29.26 2.51 -21.37
N THR A 72 -28.39 1.63 -21.84
CA THR A 72 -28.75 0.28 -22.28
C THR A 72 -28.10 -0.80 -21.41
N CYS A 73 -28.71 -1.99 -21.41
CA CYS A 73 -28.08 -3.15 -20.77
C CYS A 73 -26.76 -3.56 -21.44
N ALA A 74 -26.64 -3.35 -22.77
CA ALA A 74 -25.42 -3.64 -23.50
C ALA A 74 -24.24 -2.80 -22.99
N GLU A 75 -24.45 -1.51 -22.72
CA GLU A 75 -23.41 -0.62 -22.18
C GLU A 75 -22.98 -1.03 -20.76
N ILE A 76 -23.94 -1.42 -19.90
CA ILE A 76 -23.65 -1.92 -18.55
C ILE A 76 -22.86 -3.23 -18.62
N ASP A 77 -23.35 -4.20 -19.39
CA ASP A 77 -22.73 -5.53 -19.49
C ASP A 77 -21.31 -5.45 -20.08
N ALA A 78 -21.09 -4.54 -21.03
CA ALA A 78 -19.78 -4.25 -21.60
C ALA A 78 -18.94 -3.25 -20.78
N SER A 79 -19.47 -2.68 -19.71
CA SER A 79 -18.83 -1.63 -18.90
C SER A 79 -18.32 -0.47 -19.76
N SER A 80 -19.14 0.04 -20.67
CA SER A 80 -18.76 0.98 -21.73
C SER A 80 -19.55 2.30 -21.75
N ILE A 81 -20.24 2.62 -20.64
CA ILE A 81 -20.99 3.87 -20.49
C ILE A 81 -20.05 5.06 -20.68
N ASP A 82 -20.46 6.04 -21.50
CA ASP A 82 -19.68 7.25 -21.70
C ASP A 82 -19.63 8.09 -20.42
N PRO A 83 -18.45 8.45 -19.90
CA PRO A 83 -18.36 9.20 -18.66
C PRO A 83 -18.68 10.69 -18.84
N VAL A 84 -18.83 11.21 -20.06
CA VAL A 84 -19.14 12.63 -20.33
C VAL A 84 -20.62 12.79 -20.68
N VAL A 85 -21.32 13.68 -19.96
CA VAL A 85 -22.74 13.99 -20.21
C VAL A 85 -22.90 15.45 -20.54
N GLU A 86 -23.05 15.73 -21.84
CA GLU A 86 -23.30 17.06 -22.42
C GLU A 86 -22.31 18.17 -21.96
N GLY A 87 -21.13 17.78 -21.44
CA GLY A 87 -20.17 18.71 -20.84
C GLY A 87 -20.63 19.31 -19.49
N GLU A 88 -21.77 18.91 -18.96
CA GLU A 88 -22.33 19.40 -17.70
C GLU A 88 -22.03 18.47 -16.51
N TYR A 89 -22.06 17.15 -16.76
CA TYR A 89 -21.85 16.14 -15.72
C TYR A 89 -20.77 15.16 -16.12
N THR A 90 -20.15 14.54 -15.10
CA THR A 90 -19.36 13.33 -15.27
C THR A 90 -20.08 12.15 -14.62
N ILE A 91 -20.18 11.05 -15.36
CA ILE A 91 -20.65 9.76 -14.85
C ILE A 91 -19.44 8.97 -14.34
N ILE A 92 -19.57 8.46 -13.11
CA ILE A 92 -18.74 7.37 -12.61
C ILE A 92 -19.64 6.17 -12.33
N TYR A 93 -19.17 4.98 -12.63
CA TYR A 93 -19.95 3.77 -12.43
C TYR A 93 -19.05 2.59 -12.07
N ALA A 94 -19.64 1.62 -11.37
CA ALA A 94 -19.04 0.33 -11.05
C ALA A 94 -20.04 -0.75 -11.45
N VAL A 95 -19.56 -1.81 -12.09
CA VAL A 95 -20.38 -2.93 -12.59
C VAL A 95 -20.00 -4.20 -11.85
N LYS A 96 -20.99 -5.02 -11.53
CA LYS A 96 -20.83 -6.32 -10.89
C LYS A 96 -21.49 -7.40 -11.74
N ASP A 97 -20.84 -8.56 -11.84
CA ASP A 97 -21.33 -9.67 -12.66
C ASP A 97 -22.55 -10.37 -12.05
N ASP A 98 -22.82 -10.15 -10.75
CA ASP A 98 -24.08 -10.58 -10.14
C ASP A 98 -25.19 -9.57 -10.47
N LYS A 99 -26.44 -9.98 -10.22
CA LYS A 99 -27.61 -9.11 -10.44
C LYS A 99 -27.84 -8.13 -9.30
N ILE A 100 -26.83 -7.89 -8.46
CA ILE A 100 -26.89 -7.05 -7.27
C ILE A 100 -25.92 -5.87 -7.48
N PRO A 101 -26.38 -4.61 -7.33
CA PRO A 101 -25.47 -3.48 -7.47
C PRO A 101 -24.28 -3.58 -6.49
N PRO A 102 -23.09 -3.08 -6.86
CA PRO A 102 -21.95 -3.01 -5.95
C PRO A 102 -22.30 -2.28 -4.66
N THR A 103 -21.79 -2.76 -3.53
CA THR A 103 -21.85 -2.02 -2.25
C THR A 103 -20.97 -0.76 -2.28
N PRO A 104 -21.08 0.16 -1.30
CA PRO A 104 -20.19 1.32 -1.22
C PRO A 104 -18.70 0.97 -1.23
N GLU A 105 -18.30 -0.02 -0.44
CA GLU A 105 -16.92 -0.48 -0.36
C GLU A 105 -16.46 -1.14 -1.67
N GLU A 106 -17.30 -1.99 -2.27
CA GLU A 106 -16.99 -2.63 -3.56
C GLU A 106 -16.78 -1.60 -4.67
N ALA A 107 -17.65 -0.59 -4.76
CA ALA A 107 -17.54 0.47 -5.77
C ALA A 107 -16.29 1.33 -5.59
N VAL A 108 -16.00 1.77 -4.36
CA VAL A 108 -14.82 2.57 -4.05
C VAL A 108 -13.53 1.78 -4.29
N ASN A 109 -13.47 0.52 -3.87
CA ASN A 109 -12.31 -0.34 -4.12
C ASN A 109 -12.11 -0.60 -5.61
N PHE A 110 -13.19 -0.79 -6.37
CA PHE A 110 -13.12 -0.87 -7.83
C PHE A 110 -12.52 0.40 -8.44
N TRP A 111 -13.00 1.58 -8.06
CA TRP A 111 -12.45 2.85 -8.58
C TRP A 111 -11.00 3.08 -8.17
N LYS A 112 -10.58 2.66 -6.97
CA LYS A 112 -9.16 2.75 -6.55
C LYS A 112 -8.20 2.04 -7.52
N THR A 113 -8.63 0.95 -8.18
CA THR A 113 -7.82 0.26 -9.20
C THR A 113 -7.51 1.12 -10.43
N GLY A 114 -8.21 2.26 -10.61
CA GLY A 114 -7.88 3.25 -11.62
C GLY A 114 -6.50 3.87 -11.43
N TYR A 115 -6.01 3.99 -10.19
CA TYR A 115 -4.65 4.45 -9.90
C TYR A 115 -3.59 3.55 -10.54
N ASP A 116 -3.73 2.23 -10.40
CA ASP A 116 -2.77 1.26 -10.94
C ASP A 116 -2.66 1.35 -12.47
N LYS A 117 -3.76 1.72 -13.14
CA LYS A 117 -3.81 1.94 -14.59
C LYS A 117 -3.18 3.26 -15.01
N LEU A 118 -3.31 4.31 -14.19
CA LEU A 118 -2.64 5.60 -14.42
C LEU A 118 -1.13 5.51 -14.14
N GLY A 119 -0.72 4.63 -13.23
CA GLY A 119 0.65 4.54 -12.74
C GLY A 119 1.03 5.73 -11.86
N PRO A 120 2.31 5.87 -11.46
CA PRO A 120 2.77 6.99 -10.63
C PRO A 120 3.09 8.27 -11.41
N GLY A 121 3.11 8.20 -12.75
CA GLY A 121 3.38 9.35 -13.61
C GLY A 121 2.25 10.38 -13.60
N VAL A 122 2.53 11.61 -14.01
CA VAL A 122 1.51 12.67 -14.10
C VAL A 122 0.39 12.22 -15.05
N PRO A 123 -0.89 12.25 -14.62
CA PRO A 123 -2.00 11.80 -15.46
C PRO A 123 -2.12 12.65 -16.73
N PRO A 124 -2.46 12.04 -17.88
CA PRO A 124 -2.67 12.77 -19.12
C PRO A 124 -3.88 13.70 -19.02
N ALA A 125 -3.97 14.67 -19.93
CA ALA A 125 -5.21 15.43 -20.11
C ALA A 125 -6.29 14.52 -20.71
N PHE A 126 -7.56 14.78 -20.40
CA PHE A 126 -8.69 14.05 -20.99
C PHE A 126 -8.84 14.38 -22.48
N SER A 127 -9.20 13.38 -23.28
CA SER A 127 -9.52 13.53 -24.70
C SER A 127 -10.79 12.76 -25.09
N LEU A 128 -11.62 13.38 -25.93
CA LEU A 128 -12.88 12.82 -26.45
C LEU A 128 -12.61 11.71 -27.48
N LYS A 129 -13.54 10.74 -27.57
CA LYS A 129 -13.55 9.69 -28.61
C LYS A 129 -13.56 10.32 -30.00
N GLY A 130 -12.46 10.18 -30.74
CA GLY A 130 -12.36 10.55 -32.16
C GLY A 130 -11.13 11.37 -32.54
N ASP A 131 -10.46 12.00 -31.57
CA ASP A 131 -9.28 12.85 -31.82
C ASP A 131 -7.93 12.14 -31.61
N MET A 132 -7.92 10.79 -31.56
CA MET A 132 -6.71 9.99 -31.41
C MET A 132 -5.82 10.10 -32.66
N ARG A 133 -4.91 11.08 -32.67
CA ARG A 133 -3.69 11.02 -33.49
C ARG A 133 -2.62 10.28 -32.69
N ASP A 134 -2.02 9.31 -33.35
CA ASP A 134 -1.09 8.30 -32.85
C ASP A 134 -0.07 8.79 -31.78
N GLU A 135 0.12 7.93 -30.76
CA GLU A 135 1.34 7.73 -29.94
C GLU A 135 1.65 8.56 -28.67
N ALA A 136 0.72 9.32 -28.09
CA ALA A 136 0.90 9.82 -26.71
C ALA A 136 -0.09 9.14 -25.76
N VAL A 137 0.34 8.84 -24.52
CA VAL A 137 -0.46 8.20 -23.44
C VAL A 137 -1.87 8.78 -23.44
N ASP A 138 -2.79 8.00 -23.98
CA ASP A 138 -4.00 8.51 -24.61
C ASP A 138 -4.97 9.01 -23.54
N GLY A 139 -5.38 10.27 -23.62
CA GLY A 139 -6.45 10.82 -22.78
C GLY A 139 -7.76 10.02 -22.89
N GLY A 140 -7.87 9.10 -23.85
CA GLY A 140 -8.89 8.06 -23.90
C GLY A 140 -8.86 7.06 -22.74
N ILE A 141 -7.81 6.99 -21.91
CA ILE A 141 -7.72 6.08 -20.75
C ILE A 141 -8.88 6.29 -19.76
N TYR A 142 -9.42 7.51 -19.69
CA TYR A 142 -10.55 7.85 -18.83
C TYR A 142 -11.89 7.25 -19.28
N TYR A 143 -11.97 6.64 -20.47
CA TYR A 143 -13.15 5.82 -20.84
C TYR A 143 -13.19 4.47 -20.11
N ASN A 144 -12.11 4.08 -19.43
CA ASN A 144 -12.16 2.99 -18.47
C ASN A 144 -12.85 3.47 -17.18
N SER A 145 -13.92 2.78 -16.77
CA SER A 145 -14.73 3.21 -15.62
C SER A 145 -13.99 3.25 -14.29
N ALA A 146 -12.98 2.39 -14.08
CA ALA A 146 -12.12 2.48 -12.89
C ALA A 146 -11.28 3.76 -12.91
N VAL A 147 -10.75 4.14 -14.07
CA VAL A 147 -9.91 5.35 -14.25
C VAL A 147 -10.75 6.63 -14.16
N ALA A 148 -11.88 6.70 -14.85
CA ALA A 148 -12.84 7.81 -14.69
C ALA A 148 -13.31 7.95 -13.24
N GLY A 149 -13.63 6.81 -12.61
CA GLY A 149 -13.99 6.73 -11.20
C GLY A 149 -12.92 7.33 -10.30
N PHE A 150 -11.68 6.83 -10.40
CA PHE A 150 -10.55 7.33 -9.63
C PHE A 150 -10.33 8.83 -9.82
N ALA A 151 -10.23 9.27 -11.07
CA ALA A 151 -9.96 10.67 -11.40
C ALA A 151 -11.03 11.61 -10.87
N SER A 152 -12.29 11.18 -10.95
CA SER A 152 -13.44 11.90 -10.45
C SER A 152 -13.52 11.91 -8.92
N LEU A 153 -13.13 10.83 -8.26
CA LEU A 153 -13.02 10.76 -6.80
C LEU A 153 -11.89 11.66 -6.27
N MET A 154 -10.86 11.91 -7.08
CA MET A 154 -9.65 12.65 -6.69
C MET A 154 -9.61 14.09 -7.20
N VAL A 155 -10.69 14.58 -7.82
CA VAL A 155 -10.77 15.96 -8.28
C VAL A 155 -10.61 16.94 -7.11
N ASP A 156 -9.88 18.04 -7.37
CA ASP A 156 -9.43 19.00 -6.36
C ASP A 156 -10.57 19.65 -5.56
N THR A 157 -11.75 19.75 -6.16
CA THR A 157 -12.88 20.51 -5.64
C THR A 157 -14.01 19.59 -5.20
N GLY A 158 -14.82 20.06 -4.25
CA GLY A 158 -16.03 19.35 -3.85
C GLY A 158 -17.02 19.22 -5.01
N ARG A 159 -17.86 18.19 -4.96
CA ARG A 159 -18.93 17.94 -5.93
C ARG A 159 -20.23 17.65 -5.19
N THR A 160 -21.35 17.87 -5.87
CA THR A 160 -22.59 17.21 -5.44
C THR A 160 -22.78 15.95 -6.26
N ILE A 161 -23.19 14.86 -5.59
CA ILE A 161 -23.33 13.54 -6.21
C ILE A 161 -24.78 13.06 -6.15
N ARG A 162 -25.18 12.33 -7.20
CA ARG A 162 -26.45 11.58 -7.26
C ARG A 162 -26.17 10.18 -7.75
N CYS A 163 -26.58 9.16 -7.02
CA CYS A 163 -26.35 7.77 -7.39
C CYS A 163 -27.65 6.99 -7.61
N TYR A 164 -27.56 6.02 -8.50
CA TYR A 164 -28.63 5.15 -8.94
C TYR A 164 -28.11 3.71 -8.99
N SER A 165 -28.98 2.76 -8.68
CA SER A 165 -28.75 1.35 -8.99
C SER A 165 -29.40 1.01 -10.32
N ALA A 166 -28.67 0.29 -11.17
CA ALA A 166 -29.15 -0.26 -12.42
C ALA A 166 -29.15 -1.79 -12.32
N THR A 167 -30.31 -2.40 -12.55
CA THR A 167 -30.53 -3.85 -12.45
C THR A 167 -31.34 -4.37 -13.64
N GLY A 168 -31.53 -5.68 -13.75
CA GLY A 168 -32.36 -6.28 -14.82
C GLY A 168 -31.62 -6.57 -16.13
N CYS A 169 -30.31 -6.31 -16.18
CA CYS A 169 -29.40 -6.69 -17.26
C CYS A 169 -28.67 -8.01 -16.93
N GLY A 170 -27.68 -8.39 -17.74
CA GLY A 170 -26.78 -9.50 -17.41
C GLY A 170 -25.99 -9.22 -16.13
N LYS A 171 -25.57 -7.97 -15.97
CA LYS A 171 -24.86 -7.40 -14.81
C LYS A 171 -25.72 -6.37 -14.07
N ALA A 172 -25.29 -5.99 -12.87
CA ALA A 172 -25.83 -4.84 -12.14
C ALA A 172 -24.78 -3.74 -11.99
N ALA A 173 -25.22 -2.50 -11.83
CA ALA A 173 -24.31 -1.37 -11.71
C ALA A 173 -24.76 -0.33 -10.68
N LEU A 174 -23.76 0.31 -10.07
CA LEU A 174 -23.89 1.59 -9.38
C LEU A 174 -23.50 2.69 -10.37
N ILE A 175 -24.33 3.72 -10.49
CA ILE A 175 -24.13 4.81 -11.44
C ILE A 175 -24.30 6.13 -10.70
N CYS A 176 -23.26 6.95 -10.70
CA CYS A 176 -23.25 8.23 -10.02
C CYS A 176 -22.93 9.39 -10.97
N PHE A 177 -23.64 10.49 -10.81
CA PHE A 177 -23.45 11.74 -11.54
C PHE A 177 -22.85 12.78 -10.61
N LEU A 178 -21.78 13.43 -11.07
CA LEU A 178 -21.17 14.57 -10.41
C LEU A 178 -21.66 15.87 -11.06
N SER A 179 -22.06 16.85 -10.25
CA SER A 179 -22.71 18.09 -10.71
C SER A 179 -21.85 19.06 -11.52
N GLU A 180 -20.56 18.76 -11.69
CA GLU A 180 -19.63 19.50 -12.54
C GLU A 180 -18.78 18.50 -13.31
N PRO A 181 -18.37 18.81 -14.55
CA PRO A 181 -17.56 17.92 -15.35
C PRO A 181 -16.15 17.82 -14.76
N THR A 182 -15.71 16.60 -14.48
CA THR A 182 -14.31 16.30 -14.15
C THR A 182 -13.49 16.01 -15.41
N LEU A 183 -14.11 15.37 -16.40
CA LEU A 183 -13.46 15.01 -17.66
C LEU A 183 -13.79 16.06 -18.72
N VAL A 184 -12.88 17.03 -18.90
CA VAL A 184 -13.02 18.15 -19.83
C VAL A 184 -11.90 18.08 -20.87
N GLU A 185 -12.25 18.18 -22.15
CA GLU A 185 -11.31 18.08 -23.28
C GLU A 185 -10.06 18.95 -23.07
N GLY A 186 -8.88 18.35 -23.23
CA GLY A 186 -7.59 19.02 -23.12
C GLY A 186 -7.21 19.44 -21.70
N LYS A 187 -7.99 19.08 -20.67
CA LYS A 187 -7.70 19.40 -19.26
C LYS A 187 -7.35 18.15 -18.47
N LYS A 188 -6.41 18.30 -17.53
CA LYS A 188 -6.11 17.29 -16.52
C LYS A 188 -7.27 17.22 -15.51
N PRO A 189 -7.83 16.03 -15.23
CA PRO A 189 -8.87 15.88 -14.22
C PRO A 189 -8.42 16.16 -12.77
N ILE A 190 -7.13 15.98 -12.50
CA ILE A 190 -6.50 16.17 -11.19
C ILE A 190 -5.35 17.16 -11.36
N SER A 191 -5.22 18.13 -10.46
CA SER A 191 -4.05 19.02 -10.46
C SER A 191 -2.75 18.28 -10.12
N ASP A 192 -1.62 18.86 -10.54
CA ASP A 192 -0.30 18.28 -10.25
C ASP A 192 -0.03 18.21 -8.73
N ASP A 193 -0.47 19.20 -7.95
CA ASP A 193 -0.34 19.22 -6.47
C ASP A 193 -1.14 18.08 -5.80
N THR A 194 -2.38 17.86 -6.22
CA THR A 194 -3.19 16.74 -5.70
C THR A 194 -2.60 15.41 -6.13
N TRP A 195 -2.08 15.31 -7.37
CA TRP A 195 -1.41 14.11 -7.83
C TRP A 195 -0.15 13.78 -7.02
N GLU A 196 0.69 14.77 -6.70
CA GLU A 196 1.87 14.58 -5.84
C GLU A 196 1.48 14.04 -4.46
N LYS A 197 0.39 14.53 -3.86
CA LYS A 197 -0.14 14.00 -2.58
C LYS A 197 -0.60 12.55 -2.72
N ILE A 198 -1.30 12.21 -3.80
CA ILE A 198 -1.76 10.84 -4.08
C ILE A 198 -0.55 9.90 -4.22
N VAL A 199 0.46 10.29 -4.99
CA VAL A 199 1.69 9.50 -5.17
C VAL A 199 2.44 9.37 -3.84
N ALA A 200 2.53 10.43 -3.04
CA ALA A 200 3.15 10.37 -1.71
C ALA A 200 2.41 9.41 -0.77
N LEU A 201 1.08 9.38 -0.81
CA LEU A 201 0.27 8.43 -0.04
C LEU A 201 0.39 7.00 -0.55
N ALA A 202 0.39 6.82 -1.87
CA ALA A 202 0.58 5.51 -2.49
C ALA A 202 1.98 4.95 -2.22
N ASN A 203 2.99 5.81 -2.05
CA ASN A 203 4.35 5.41 -1.67
C ASN A 203 4.58 5.44 -0.14
N LYS A 204 3.55 5.75 0.66
CA LYS A 204 3.67 5.73 2.11
C LYS A 204 3.83 4.29 2.56
N ILE A 205 4.92 4.04 3.30
CA ILE A 205 5.19 2.71 3.83
C ILE A 205 4.08 2.27 4.77
N GLN A 206 3.76 0.99 4.72
CA GLN A 206 2.90 0.36 5.72
C GLN A 206 3.77 -0.46 6.66
N VAL A 207 3.58 -0.28 7.97
CA VAL A 207 4.41 -0.93 8.99
C VAL A 207 3.50 -1.79 9.86
N ALA A 208 3.76 -3.09 9.88
CA ALA A 208 3.01 -4.05 10.68
C ALA A 208 3.96 -4.80 11.62
N LYS A 209 3.62 -4.86 12.92
CA LYS A 209 4.39 -5.65 13.89
C LYS A 209 4.35 -7.12 13.49
N ARG A 210 5.48 -7.82 13.62
CA ARG A 210 5.53 -9.26 13.42
C ARG A 210 5.06 -10.00 14.66
N GLU A 211 4.33 -11.09 14.42
CA GLU A 211 3.92 -12.04 15.45
C GLU A 211 5.13 -12.71 16.10
N GLU A 212 4.96 -13.26 17.32
CA GLU A 212 6.06 -13.84 18.10
C GLU A 212 6.88 -14.89 17.34
N LYS A 213 6.21 -15.75 16.56
CA LYS A 213 6.86 -16.79 15.75
C LYS A 213 7.75 -16.24 14.63
N ASP A 214 7.54 -15.00 14.21
CA ASP A 214 8.18 -14.36 13.06
C ASP A 214 8.95 -13.08 13.46
N ASN A 215 9.14 -12.81 14.76
CA ASN A 215 9.74 -11.58 15.28
C ASN A 215 11.28 -11.50 15.19
N CYS A 216 11.91 -12.44 14.50
CA CYS A 216 13.35 -12.58 14.27
C CYS A 216 14.24 -12.77 15.51
N LEU A 217 13.68 -12.80 16.73
CA LEU A 217 14.47 -13.01 17.94
C LEU A 217 15.18 -14.36 17.90
N LYS A 218 14.56 -15.40 17.33
CA LYS A 218 15.19 -16.71 17.20
C LYS A 218 16.48 -16.63 16.39
N GLU A 219 16.43 -16.15 15.15
CA GLU A 219 17.60 -16.09 14.26
C GLU A 219 18.66 -15.09 14.76
N ILE A 220 18.22 -13.97 15.33
CA ILE A 220 19.12 -12.98 15.95
C ILE A 220 19.85 -13.63 17.13
N ASN A 221 19.13 -14.29 18.03
CA ASN A 221 19.70 -14.88 19.23
C ASN A 221 20.54 -16.12 18.93
N GLU A 222 20.16 -16.97 17.97
CA GLU A 222 20.98 -18.10 17.51
C GLU A 222 22.38 -17.64 17.07
N PHE A 223 22.47 -16.48 16.40
CA PHE A 223 23.77 -15.90 16.08
C PHE A 223 24.48 -15.32 17.29
N ARG A 224 23.78 -14.54 18.12
CA ARG A 224 24.39 -13.82 19.26
C ARG A 224 24.94 -14.77 20.33
N THR A 225 24.18 -15.82 20.66
CA THR A 225 24.48 -16.71 21.78
C THR A 225 25.36 -17.90 21.43
N GLN A 226 25.73 -18.07 20.14
CA GLN A 226 26.66 -19.12 19.73
C GLN A 226 27.95 -19.08 20.56
N ASP A 227 28.51 -20.26 20.87
CA ASP A 227 29.65 -20.41 21.79
C ASP A 227 30.86 -19.52 21.47
N SER A 228 31.07 -19.23 20.18
CA SER A 228 32.18 -18.41 19.69
C SER A 228 31.99 -16.91 19.98
N LEU A 229 30.75 -16.41 20.09
CA LEU A 229 30.46 -15.01 20.45
C LEU A 229 30.09 -14.86 21.92
N GLY A 230 29.20 -15.73 22.42
CA GLY A 230 28.72 -15.71 23.81
C GLY A 230 28.15 -14.35 24.23
N LEU A 231 27.35 -13.72 23.36
CA LEU A 231 26.63 -12.48 23.67
C LEU A 231 25.30 -12.81 24.34
N SER A 232 24.77 -11.85 25.11
CA SER A 232 23.44 -11.94 25.69
C SER A 232 22.37 -11.96 24.61
N ALA A 233 21.36 -12.80 24.78
CA ALA A 233 20.18 -12.80 23.91
C ALA A 233 19.44 -11.45 24.04
N PHE A 234 18.89 -10.96 22.93
CA PHE A 234 17.84 -9.96 22.97
C PHE A 234 16.55 -10.59 23.48
N VAL A 235 15.72 -9.78 24.12
CA VAL A 235 14.49 -10.23 24.75
C VAL A 235 13.27 -9.65 24.05
N ALA A 236 12.15 -10.38 24.09
CA ALA A 236 10.84 -9.81 23.78
C ALA A 236 10.41 -8.92 24.94
N LYS A 237 9.62 -7.87 24.67
CA LYS A 237 9.03 -7.07 25.75
C LYS A 237 7.96 -7.91 26.43
N THR A 238 8.11 -8.22 27.71
CA THR A 238 7.02 -8.81 28.51
C THR A 238 6.11 -7.70 29.01
N PRO A 239 4.80 -7.70 28.67
CA PRO A 239 3.88 -6.68 29.16
C PRO A 239 3.69 -6.81 30.69
N THR A 240 3.92 -5.73 31.42
CA THR A 240 3.52 -5.57 32.83
C THR A 240 2.14 -4.91 32.92
N SER A 241 1.41 -5.11 34.03
CA SER A 241 0.01 -4.64 34.19
C SER A 241 -0.18 -3.12 34.18
N THR A 242 0.91 -2.36 34.07
CA THR A 242 0.96 -0.88 34.01
C THR A 242 1.50 -0.36 32.68
N ASP A 243 1.86 -1.25 31.76
CA ASP A 243 2.45 -0.89 30.46
C ASP A 243 1.36 -0.64 29.43
N ALA A 244 1.68 0.21 28.44
CA ALA A 244 0.89 0.34 27.22
C ALA A 244 0.68 -1.05 26.58
N THR A 245 -0.48 -1.28 25.97
CA THR A 245 -0.77 -2.56 25.34
C THR A 245 0.17 -2.82 24.16
N ASP A 246 0.30 -4.08 23.77
CA ASP A 246 1.13 -4.45 22.62
C ASP A 246 0.69 -3.74 21.32
N GLU A 247 -0.61 -3.49 21.14
CA GLU A 247 -1.14 -2.71 20.02
C GLU A 247 -0.77 -1.23 20.11
N GLU A 248 -0.85 -0.63 21.30
CA GLU A 248 -0.45 0.77 21.51
C GLU A 248 1.03 0.98 21.21
N VAL A 249 1.88 0.06 21.66
CA VAL A 249 3.32 0.08 21.34
C VAL A 249 3.55 -0.15 19.85
N ALA A 250 2.83 -1.08 19.21
CA ALA A 250 2.94 -1.34 17.78
C ALA A 250 2.57 -0.10 16.95
N LYS A 251 1.48 0.58 17.32
CA LYS A 251 1.03 1.80 16.66
C LYS A 251 2.05 2.93 16.83
N TYR A 252 2.54 3.15 18.06
CA TYR A 252 3.57 4.15 18.32
C TYR A 252 4.86 3.86 17.52
N ASP A 253 5.31 2.60 17.49
CA ASP A 253 6.50 2.21 16.74
C ASP A 253 6.29 2.39 15.23
N ALA A 254 5.12 2.07 14.69
CA ALA A 254 4.78 2.31 13.29
C ALA A 254 4.83 3.81 12.93
N GLU A 255 4.29 4.69 13.78
CA GLU A 255 4.31 6.14 13.59
C GLU A 255 5.73 6.71 13.65
N GLU A 256 6.56 6.23 14.58
CA GLU A 256 7.96 6.65 14.68
C GLU A 256 8.81 6.11 13.53
N LEU A 257 8.61 4.86 13.13
CA LEU A 257 9.31 4.24 12.00
C LEU A 257 9.00 4.97 10.68
N ALA A 258 7.75 5.38 10.47
CA ALA A 258 7.37 6.18 9.31
C ALA A 258 8.10 7.53 9.19
N LYS A 259 8.72 8.03 10.28
CA LYS A 259 9.52 9.26 10.27
C LYS A 259 10.98 9.03 9.88
N VAL A 260 11.49 7.81 10.03
CA VAL A 260 12.92 7.49 9.88
C VAL A 260 13.21 6.47 8.76
N VAL A 261 12.17 5.80 8.26
CA VAL A 261 12.25 4.77 7.22
C VAL A 261 11.45 5.17 5.98
N THR A 262 12.03 4.96 4.80
CA THR A 262 11.38 5.05 3.49
C THR A 262 11.73 3.82 2.65
N CYS A 263 10.93 3.48 1.65
CA CYS A 263 11.26 2.37 0.73
C CYS A 263 12.65 2.53 0.10
N ASP A 264 12.95 3.74 -0.40
CA ASP A 264 14.24 4.06 -1.00
C ASP A 264 15.38 3.95 0.01
N GLY A 265 15.16 4.42 1.25
CA GLY A 265 16.17 4.35 2.31
C GLY A 265 16.50 2.92 2.73
N LEU A 266 15.48 2.06 2.79
CA LEU A 266 15.65 0.63 3.07
C LEU A 266 16.43 -0.06 1.93
N LYS A 267 16.01 0.18 0.69
CA LYS A 267 16.62 -0.42 -0.51
C LYS A 267 18.06 0.04 -0.73
N ALA A 268 18.32 1.34 -0.56
CA ALA A 268 19.66 1.92 -0.70
C ALA A 268 20.59 1.56 0.48
N GLY A 269 20.04 1.02 1.57
CA GLY A 269 20.82 0.68 2.75
C GLY A 269 21.32 1.92 3.50
N ASN A 270 20.52 2.99 3.57
CA ASN A 270 20.89 4.24 4.24
C ASN A 270 19.75 4.87 5.07
N ALA A 271 18.70 4.10 5.39
CA ALA A 271 17.66 4.53 6.33
C ALA A 271 18.27 4.94 7.69
N SER A 272 17.64 5.91 8.37
CA SER A 272 18.13 6.40 9.66
C SER A 272 18.11 5.29 10.70
N ILE A 273 19.20 5.17 11.45
CA ILE A 273 19.40 4.11 12.44
C ILE A 273 18.97 4.49 13.85
N LEU A 274 18.57 5.75 14.05
CA LEU A 274 18.15 6.28 15.36
C LEU A 274 16.77 6.91 15.26
N ILE A 275 15.96 6.59 16.27
CA ILE A 275 14.71 7.26 16.56
C ILE A 275 15.01 8.25 17.69
N SER A 276 15.43 9.46 17.30
CA SER A 276 15.96 10.46 18.22
C SER A 276 14.97 10.89 19.32
N SER A 277 13.67 10.78 19.05
CA SER A 277 12.58 11.14 19.98
C SER A 277 12.58 10.31 21.27
N ASN A 278 13.09 9.07 21.24
CA ASN A 278 12.97 8.11 22.34
C ASN A 278 14.23 7.26 22.60
N LYS A 279 15.38 7.64 22.04
CA LYS A 279 16.68 6.96 22.25
C LYS A 279 16.62 5.46 21.92
N ARG A 280 15.94 5.11 20.83
CA ARG A 280 15.93 3.76 20.27
C ARG A 280 16.72 3.72 18.97
N SER A 281 17.27 2.57 18.64
CA SER A 281 17.95 2.35 17.36
C SER A 281 17.21 1.33 16.53
N VAL A 282 17.48 1.30 15.23
CA VAL A 282 16.85 0.34 14.31
C VAL A 282 17.90 -0.51 13.59
N MET A 283 17.52 -1.75 13.34
CA MET A 283 18.15 -2.62 12.36
C MET A 283 17.16 -2.85 11.23
N TYR A 284 17.63 -2.92 9.99
CA TYR A 284 16.71 -3.11 8.87
C TYR A 284 17.27 -3.91 7.72
N TYR A 285 16.39 -4.50 6.93
CA TYR A 285 16.69 -5.28 5.73
C TYR A 285 15.63 -5.00 4.67
N SER A 286 16.02 -5.06 3.40
CA SER A 286 15.11 -4.98 2.25
C SER A 286 15.52 -6.04 1.24
N GLY A 287 14.54 -6.74 0.68
CA GLY A 287 14.77 -7.70 -0.39
C GLY A 287 13.49 -8.38 -0.87
N SER A 288 13.62 -9.27 -1.85
CA SER A 288 12.48 -9.97 -2.48
C SER A 288 11.67 -10.84 -1.51
N SER A 289 12.28 -11.27 -0.41
CA SER A 289 11.58 -11.90 0.72
C SER A 289 12.26 -11.46 2.02
N SER A 290 11.53 -10.75 2.89
CA SER A 290 12.07 -10.21 4.14
C SER A 290 11.97 -11.23 5.28
N THR A 291 12.51 -12.44 5.08
CA THR A 291 12.58 -13.44 6.15
C THR A 291 13.64 -13.06 7.17
N CYS A 292 13.46 -13.49 8.43
CA CYS A 292 14.43 -13.23 9.49
C CYS A 292 15.81 -13.84 9.19
N ALA A 293 15.84 -15.04 8.61
CA ALA A 293 17.07 -15.70 8.19
C ALA A 293 17.84 -14.91 7.12
N ASN A 294 17.13 -14.35 6.13
CA ASN A 294 17.75 -13.50 5.11
C ASN A 294 18.31 -12.22 5.72
N ALA A 295 17.50 -11.55 6.54
CA ALA A 295 17.91 -10.31 7.22
C ALA A 295 19.18 -10.51 8.05
N VAL A 296 19.18 -11.54 8.92
CA VAL A 296 20.35 -11.88 9.76
C VAL A 296 21.57 -12.25 8.92
N THR A 297 21.38 -12.94 7.79
CA THR A 297 22.47 -13.27 6.86
C THR A 297 23.10 -12.03 6.24
N GLU A 298 22.28 -11.08 5.75
CA GLU A 298 22.79 -9.83 5.21
C GLU A 298 23.43 -8.93 6.27
N TRP A 299 22.85 -8.86 7.47
CA TRP A 299 23.43 -8.10 8.58
C TRP A 299 24.83 -8.59 8.96
N LYS A 300 25.07 -9.91 8.93
CA LYS A 300 26.41 -10.48 9.18
C LYS A 300 27.45 -10.02 8.17
N LYS A 301 27.08 -9.79 6.90
CA LYS A 301 28.02 -9.32 5.87
C LYS A 301 28.57 -7.93 6.17
N GLY A 302 27.92 -7.15 7.02
CA GLY A 302 28.43 -5.86 7.48
C GLY A 302 29.79 -5.92 8.17
N TYR A 303 30.20 -7.09 8.67
CA TYR A 303 31.56 -7.32 9.19
C TYR A 303 32.65 -6.89 8.19
N GLU A 304 32.42 -7.08 6.88
CA GLU A 304 33.37 -6.71 5.82
C GLU A 304 33.72 -5.22 5.83
N LYS A 305 32.83 -4.36 6.35
CA LYS A 305 33.10 -2.92 6.49
C LYS A 305 34.15 -2.63 7.56
N PHE A 306 34.39 -3.57 8.48
CA PHE A 306 35.27 -3.40 9.63
C PHE A 306 36.53 -4.27 9.59
N LYS A 307 36.77 -5.03 8.51
CA LYS A 307 37.91 -5.97 8.44
C LYS A 307 39.28 -5.29 8.56
N ASP A 308 39.37 -4.04 8.09
CA ASP A 308 40.61 -3.25 8.07
C ASP A 308 40.74 -2.32 9.27
N VAL A 309 39.80 -2.37 10.23
CA VAL A 309 39.87 -1.58 11.47
C VAL A 309 40.13 -2.48 12.68
N ALA A 310 41.11 -2.09 13.49
CA ALA A 310 41.41 -2.81 14.73
C ALA A 310 40.22 -2.78 15.71
N PHE A 311 39.42 -1.71 15.65
CA PHE A 311 38.26 -1.50 16.50
C PHE A 311 37.29 -0.50 15.84
N PRO A 312 35.96 -0.68 15.97
CA PRO A 312 35.00 0.26 15.42
C PRO A 312 35.19 1.65 16.05
N PRO A 313 35.15 2.73 15.25
CA PRO A 313 35.28 4.08 15.79
C PRO A 313 34.10 4.43 16.70
N LYS A 314 34.27 5.48 17.51
CA LYS A 314 33.13 6.07 18.24
C LYS A 314 32.04 6.45 17.25
N TYR A 315 30.80 6.19 17.62
CA TYR A 315 29.67 6.57 16.80
C TYR A 315 29.58 8.09 16.73
N THR A 316 29.59 8.62 15.51
CA THR A 316 29.12 9.96 15.20
C THR A 316 28.29 9.88 13.93
N SER A 317 27.27 10.72 13.83
CA SER A 317 26.46 10.81 12.59
C SER A 317 27.29 11.18 11.34
N SER A 318 28.45 11.79 11.50
CA SER A 318 29.37 12.16 10.41
C SER A 318 30.31 11.04 9.94
N GLU A 319 30.51 10.00 10.75
CA GLU A 319 31.50 8.97 10.49
C GLU A 319 31.11 8.11 9.27
N ASP A 320 31.98 8.03 8.27
CA ASP A 320 31.67 7.41 6.98
C ASP A 320 31.28 5.92 7.10
N ILE A 321 31.93 5.18 8.00
CA ILE A 321 31.65 3.75 8.18
C ILE A 321 30.19 3.49 8.61
N TYR A 322 29.59 4.41 9.38
CA TYR A 322 28.24 4.28 9.90
C TYR A 322 27.16 4.90 9.01
N LYS A 323 27.52 5.41 7.82
CA LYS A 323 26.54 5.92 6.84
C LYS A 323 25.80 4.80 6.09
N THR A 324 26.19 3.55 6.28
CA THR A 324 25.58 2.40 5.62
C THR A 324 24.89 1.48 6.62
N GLY A 325 23.68 1.03 6.25
CA GLY A 325 22.91 0.03 6.97
C GLY A 325 23.68 -1.26 7.20
N ALA A 326 24.50 -1.69 6.23
CA ALA A 326 25.35 -2.87 6.41
C ALA A 326 26.21 -2.78 7.68
N ALA A 327 26.91 -1.65 7.88
CA ALA A 327 27.76 -1.47 9.05
C ALA A 327 26.97 -1.33 10.34
N THR A 328 25.90 -0.52 10.33
CA THR A 328 25.12 -0.22 11.54
C THR A 328 24.29 -1.41 11.99
N ASN A 329 23.66 -2.14 11.06
CA ASN A 329 22.94 -3.37 11.34
C ASN A 329 23.86 -4.42 11.95
N PHE A 330 25.09 -4.56 11.41
CA PHE A 330 26.06 -5.50 11.95
C PHE A 330 26.45 -5.15 13.38
N ILE A 331 26.79 -3.89 13.65
CA ILE A 331 27.16 -3.44 15.00
C ILE A 331 26.01 -3.62 15.99
N SER A 332 24.78 -3.28 15.59
CA SER A 332 23.59 -3.58 16.37
C SER A 332 23.46 -5.07 16.71
N LEU A 333 23.67 -5.93 15.71
CA LEU A 333 23.60 -7.39 15.87
C LEU A 333 24.64 -7.94 16.86
N VAL A 334 25.84 -7.35 16.94
CA VAL A 334 26.93 -7.81 17.82
C VAL A 334 27.15 -6.95 19.08
N SER A 335 26.28 -5.97 19.32
CA SER A 335 26.31 -5.13 20.52
C SER A 335 26.12 -5.94 21.81
N GLU A 336 26.57 -5.40 22.95
CA GLU A 336 26.49 -6.07 24.26
C GLU A 336 25.07 -6.55 24.58
N GLY A 337 24.08 -5.71 24.31
CA GLY A 337 22.68 -6.09 24.32
C GLY A 337 22.13 -6.57 25.67
N GLU A 338 22.78 -6.27 26.79
CA GLU A 338 22.28 -6.65 28.13
C GLU A 338 20.87 -6.06 28.30
N GLU A 339 19.86 -6.93 28.37
CA GLU A 339 18.43 -6.57 28.46
C GLU A 339 17.86 -5.78 27.27
N THR A 340 18.51 -5.84 26.10
CA THR A 340 17.98 -5.16 24.91
C THR A 340 16.72 -5.85 24.42
N VAL A 341 15.64 -5.08 24.40
CA VAL A 341 14.36 -5.46 23.83
C VAL A 341 14.42 -5.23 22.32
N ALA A 342 14.06 -6.25 21.54
CA ALA A 342 13.93 -6.12 20.09
C ALA A 342 12.49 -6.40 19.65
N ARG A 343 11.94 -5.52 18.81
CA ARG A 343 10.61 -5.66 18.20
C ARG A 343 10.73 -5.50 16.69
N CYS A 344 10.32 -6.49 15.92
CA CYS A 344 10.46 -6.48 14.47
C CYS A 344 9.12 -6.26 13.77
N TYR A 345 9.19 -5.57 12.64
CA TYR A 345 8.08 -5.11 11.84
C TYR A 345 8.34 -5.47 10.37
N THR A 346 7.28 -5.81 9.66
CA THR A 346 7.28 -5.87 8.20
C THR A 346 6.93 -4.49 7.65
N VAL A 347 7.69 -4.04 6.67
CA VAL A 347 7.42 -2.83 5.90
C VAL A 347 6.94 -3.24 4.52
N THR A 348 5.69 -2.93 4.20
CA THR A 348 5.05 -3.21 2.92
C THR A 348 4.77 -1.92 2.17
N ASN A 349 4.17 -2.06 0.98
CA ASN A 349 3.93 -0.97 0.03
C ASN A 349 5.23 -0.36 -0.53
N CYS A 350 6.24 -1.21 -0.66
CA CYS A 350 7.52 -0.94 -1.30
C CYS A 350 7.72 -1.94 -2.46
N SER A 351 8.59 -1.63 -3.43
CA SER A 351 8.93 -2.57 -4.52
C SER A 351 9.56 -3.87 -4.01
N GLU A 352 10.19 -3.82 -2.83
CA GLU A 352 10.77 -4.94 -2.11
C GLU A 352 10.24 -4.91 -0.68
N GLU A 353 9.95 -6.07 -0.10
CA GLU A 353 9.49 -6.13 1.27
C GLU A 353 10.62 -5.72 2.22
N GLY A 354 10.30 -4.87 3.19
CA GLY A 354 11.22 -4.44 4.22
C GLY A 354 11.00 -5.17 5.53
N LEU A 355 12.07 -5.31 6.30
CA LEU A 355 12.04 -5.76 7.68
C LEU A 355 12.77 -4.74 8.52
N VAL A 356 12.17 -4.27 9.60
CA VAL A 356 12.78 -3.33 10.52
C VAL A 356 12.61 -3.81 11.96
N CYS A 357 13.68 -3.88 12.72
CA CYS A 357 13.68 -4.19 14.13
C CYS A 357 14.08 -2.97 14.95
N VAL A 358 13.20 -2.55 15.85
CA VAL A 358 13.46 -1.51 16.85
C VAL A 358 14.17 -2.15 18.04
N LEU A 359 15.29 -1.56 18.45
CA LEU A 359 16.10 -1.96 19.60
C LEU A 359 16.01 -0.92 20.71
N GLU A 360 15.82 -1.39 21.93
CA GLU A 360 15.68 -0.58 23.13
C GLU A 360 16.47 -1.21 24.30
N PRO A 361 17.46 -0.51 24.88
CA PRO A 361 17.92 0.84 24.54
C PRO A 361 18.64 0.92 23.18
N ALA A 362 18.86 2.14 22.67
CA ALA A 362 19.67 2.33 21.47
C ALA A 362 21.09 1.79 21.63
N VAL A 363 21.59 1.14 20.57
CA VAL A 363 22.97 0.66 20.47
C VAL A 363 23.96 1.81 20.24
N PHE A 364 23.54 2.81 19.46
CA PHE A 364 24.38 3.93 19.10
C PHE A 364 24.07 5.15 19.96
N GLU A 365 25.13 5.75 20.50
CA GLU A 365 25.07 7.02 21.22
C GLU A 365 26.23 7.91 20.76
N GLU A 366 25.91 9.17 20.46
CA GLU A 366 26.86 10.13 19.91
C GLU A 366 28.11 10.26 20.80
N GLY A 367 29.29 10.10 20.19
CA GLY A 367 30.59 10.18 20.86
C GLY A 367 30.97 8.96 21.70
N LYS A 368 30.15 7.91 21.75
CA LYS A 368 30.44 6.66 22.47
C LYS A 368 30.83 5.52 21.54
N LEU A 369 31.51 4.52 22.11
CA LEU A 369 31.80 3.28 21.41
C LEU A 369 30.53 2.43 21.37
N PRO A 370 30.07 1.98 20.19
CA PRO A 370 28.85 1.20 20.08
C PRO A 370 29.03 -0.27 20.51
N ILE A 371 30.28 -0.69 20.73
CA ILE A 371 30.64 -2.02 21.22
C ILE A 371 31.87 -1.91 22.12
N LYS A 372 31.96 -2.73 23.18
CA LYS A 372 33.15 -2.82 24.04
C LYS A 372 34.29 -3.51 23.30
N VAL A 373 35.53 -3.11 23.61
CA VAL A 373 36.76 -3.69 23.03
C VAL A 373 36.85 -5.21 23.24
N VAL A 374 36.44 -5.70 24.41
CA VAL A 374 36.46 -7.14 24.72
C VAL A 374 35.50 -7.93 23.84
N THR A 375 34.33 -7.38 23.55
CA THR A 375 33.31 -7.97 22.68
C THR A 375 33.80 -7.99 21.23
N TRP A 376 34.36 -6.88 20.75
CA TRP A 376 34.92 -6.79 19.40
C TRP A 376 36.03 -7.82 19.13
N LYS A 377 36.89 -8.08 20.12
CA LYS A 377 37.92 -9.14 20.03
C LYS A 377 37.30 -10.53 19.83
N LYS A 378 36.14 -10.82 20.44
CA LYS A 378 35.42 -12.07 20.20
C LYS A 378 34.85 -12.11 18.79
N VAL A 379 34.20 -11.02 18.36
CA VAL A 379 33.61 -10.89 17.02
C VAL A 379 34.65 -11.12 15.92
N THR A 380 35.79 -10.42 15.98
CA THR A 380 36.88 -10.56 15.01
C THR A 380 37.51 -11.96 15.02
N LYS A 381 37.69 -12.57 16.20
CA LYS A 381 38.16 -13.96 16.30
C LYS A 381 37.18 -14.94 15.65
N THR A 382 35.88 -14.73 15.83
CA THR A 382 34.84 -15.62 15.31
C THR A 382 34.66 -15.48 13.80
N LEU A 383 34.57 -14.25 13.30
CA LEU A 383 34.27 -13.99 11.88
C LEU A 383 35.53 -13.93 10.99
N GLY A 384 36.67 -13.48 11.53
CA GLY A 384 37.92 -13.38 10.77
C GLY A 384 38.56 -14.73 10.42
N ASN A 385 38.20 -15.81 11.11
CA ASN A 385 38.75 -17.16 10.86
C ASN A 385 37.93 -17.97 9.84
N GLY A 386 36.94 -17.37 9.17
CA GLY A 386 36.17 -18.04 8.11
C GLY A 386 35.31 -19.22 8.59
N VAL A 387 35.07 -19.37 9.89
CA VAL A 387 34.16 -20.38 10.42
C VAL A 387 32.73 -19.90 10.19
N SER A 388 32.23 -20.10 8.97
CA SER A 388 30.80 -20.15 8.72
C SER A 388 30.24 -21.32 9.54
N ALA A 389 29.64 -21.02 10.69
CA ALA A 389 28.93 -22.03 11.45
C ALA A 389 27.89 -22.71 10.53
N PRO A 390 27.86 -24.05 10.43
CA PRO A 390 26.86 -24.72 9.60
C PRO A 390 25.48 -24.36 10.13
N SER A 391 24.66 -23.73 9.29
CA SER A 391 23.26 -23.52 9.62
C SER A 391 22.60 -24.90 9.75
N VAL A 392 21.99 -25.17 10.89
CA VAL A 392 21.34 -26.46 11.20
C VAL A 392 20.15 -26.76 10.26
N HIS A 393 19.79 -25.82 9.38
CA HIS A 393 18.64 -25.92 8.48
C HIS A 393 19.00 -26.40 7.06
N GLY A 394 20.26 -26.75 6.79
CA GLY A 394 20.72 -27.21 5.47
C GLY A 394 20.65 -28.72 5.20
N ILE A 395 20.26 -29.55 6.18
CA ILE A 395 20.23 -31.01 6.04
C ILE A 395 18.80 -31.51 6.28
N LEU A 396 17.89 -31.36 5.32
CA LEU A 396 16.64 -32.15 5.29
C LEU A 396 15.93 -32.21 3.91
N LEU A 397 16.62 -31.91 2.80
CA LEU A 397 16.05 -32.06 1.44
C LEU A 397 17.06 -32.73 0.50
N SER A 398 17.34 -34.02 0.72
CA SER A 398 17.93 -34.87 -0.32
C SER A 398 17.62 -36.34 -0.11
N SER A 399 16.34 -36.68 -0.04
CA SER A 399 15.85 -38.07 -0.04
C SER A 399 14.52 -38.19 -0.80
N MET A 400 14.49 -37.84 -2.08
CA MET A 400 13.45 -38.32 -3.00
C MET A 400 14.14 -39.20 -4.03
N LEU A 401 14.08 -40.50 -3.74
CA LEU A 401 14.45 -41.60 -4.61
C LEU A 401 13.67 -41.51 -5.93
N VAL A 402 14.44 -41.37 -7.02
CA VAL A 402 13.98 -41.67 -8.37
C VAL A 402 13.79 -43.19 -8.47
N VAL A 403 12.54 -43.65 -8.40
CA VAL A 403 12.16 -44.99 -8.87
C VAL A 403 11.63 -44.82 -10.29
N VAL A 404 12.54 -44.97 -11.27
CA VAL A 404 12.16 -45.29 -12.64
C VAL A 404 11.83 -46.78 -12.67
N GLY A 405 10.54 -47.10 -12.69
CA GLY A 405 10.02 -48.44 -12.90
C GLY A 405 9.19 -48.47 -14.18
N LEU A 406 9.75 -49.10 -15.21
CA LEU A 406 9.12 -49.42 -16.49
C LEU A 406 7.69 -49.97 -16.32
N PHE A 407 6.74 -49.45 -17.09
CA PHE A 407 5.68 -50.28 -17.66
C PHE A 407 5.46 -49.91 -19.12
N ALA A 408 5.93 -50.80 -19.98
CA ALA A 408 5.47 -50.96 -21.34
C ALA A 408 4.48 -52.13 -21.36
N LEU A 409 3.44 -51.98 -22.20
CA LEU A 409 2.66 -53.00 -22.91
C LEU A 409 1.51 -53.77 -22.21
N ASN A 410 0.40 -53.77 -22.97
CA ASN A 410 -0.76 -54.68 -23.02
C ASN A 410 -1.73 -54.60 -21.81
N LEU A 411 -3.04 -54.36 -21.97
CA LEU A 411 -4.02 -54.74 -22.99
C LEU A 411 -5.19 -53.75 -22.96
#